data_AF-A0AAE9EWP5-F1
#
_entry.id   AF-A0AAE9EWP5-F1
#
_cell.length_a   1.000
_cell.length_b   1.000
_cell.length_c   1.000
_cell.angle_alpha   90.00
_cell.angle_beta   90.00
_cell.angle_gamma   90.00
#
_symmetry.space_group_name_H-M   'P 1'
#
loop_
_entity.id
_entity.type
_entity.pdbx_description
1 polymer ?
#
loop_
_entity_poly.entity_id
_entity_poly.type
_entity_poly.pdbx_seq_one_letter_code
_entity_poly.pdbx_strand_id
1 'polypeptide(L)'
;MDLPVILKTSIDSSTAYKHSRLKFRLKEVAPKCYSDIMQMIGEKEPVVLVFNKVLDTAEATVSGVITNFLIHSSIQKQIILPPHFHISRDDFRIYPQDDEARLNTHLNRLNSLKADGVKTSILPIGHKGAGKSNLMRNLVNRCLSNGYEHVYVLDCDIGQSEFTPNGCISLTKVTSPLLDKPYGHQKKTFDNSYFYGDITVNDNNIDHYMDIFERLFNKFKLISEPGSVCIVNSMGWIVDEGAEILDGIIRVIEPDLCVEIFRDQTEARYSFKEFEKCKVVEIFANNSVGVIGLPNQKKLPAPLHRELTITGYFSSLLPRPTIASFASVPPYRLNFRNTTICLPMDLLVEDCHIFSSINTQLIALCVKNPDLKTRKLNGKQDMPSLSVIDSTSPALQCIGFGIIRGVNVEERSVYVVTPVNLLKLQEPPLLVRGMRIQTPSQFFTADPYNRCPYVLNLPDKSSHASANLDGLYEPSINTTQFKRSRRF
;
A
#
# COMPACT_ATOMS: atom_id res chain seq x y z
N MET A 1 4.21 24.33 -19.35
CA MET A 1 4.71 24.81 -18.05
C MET A 1 3.47 25.05 -17.22
N ASP A 2 3.13 24.10 -16.36
CA ASP A 2 1.86 24.13 -15.64
C ASP A 2 2.09 24.90 -14.34
N LEU A 3 2.02 26.23 -14.41
CA LEU A 3 2.02 27.09 -13.23
C LEU A 3 0.73 26.80 -12.44
N PRO A 4 0.81 26.53 -11.12
CA PRO A 4 -0.38 26.36 -10.31
C PRO A 4 -1.19 27.64 -10.31
N VAL A 5 -2.52 27.51 -10.36
CA VAL A 5 -3.40 28.66 -10.12
C VAL A 5 -3.32 29.01 -8.64
N ILE A 6 -3.05 30.28 -8.34
CA ILE A 6 -2.90 30.79 -6.97
C ILE A 6 -4.14 31.65 -6.68
N LEU A 7 -5.00 31.17 -5.78
CA LEU A 7 -6.18 31.91 -5.32
C LEU A 7 -5.91 32.43 -3.92
N LYS A 8 -5.78 33.75 -3.78
CA LYS A 8 -5.64 34.43 -2.49
C LYS A 8 -7.01 34.63 -1.86
N THR A 9 -7.18 34.17 -0.62
CA THR A 9 -8.42 34.39 0.14
C THR A 9 -8.18 35.51 1.13
N SER A 10 -8.84 36.65 0.97
CA SER A 10 -8.71 37.77 1.91
C SER A 10 -9.44 37.45 3.20
N ILE A 11 -8.70 37.26 4.28
CA ILE A 11 -9.23 37.31 5.64
C ILE A 11 -8.36 38.33 6.36
N ASP A 12 -8.99 39.37 6.93
CA ASP A 12 -8.32 40.32 7.83
C ASP A 12 -7.90 39.55 9.09
N SER A 13 -6.72 38.97 9.04
CA SER A 13 -6.13 38.14 10.09
C SER A 13 -4.81 38.76 10.51
N SER A 14 -4.72 39.22 11.75
CA SER A 14 -3.48 39.77 12.33
C SER A 14 -2.42 38.69 12.61
N THR A 15 -2.79 37.41 12.53
CA THR A 15 -1.90 36.25 12.71
C THR A 15 -1.26 35.81 11.40
N ALA A 16 0.08 35.71 11.40
CA ALA A 16 0.83 35.11 10.31
C ALA A 16 0.45 33.63 10.13
N TYR A 17 0.20 33.22 8.89
CA TYR A 17 -0.16 31.83 8.59
C TYR A 17 1.12 30.98 8.55
N LYS A 18 1.10 29.78 9.15
CA LYS A 18 2.28 28.88 9.14
C LYS A 18 2.50 28.25 7.75
N HIS A 19 3.11 29.00 6.84
CA HIS A 19 3.43 28.56 5.46
C HIS A 19 4.58 27.55 5.36
N SER A 20 5.22 27.18 6.45
CA SER A 20 6.29 26.16 6.47
C SER A 20 5.82 24.84 5.86
N ARG A 21 4.63 24.35 6.22
CA ARG A 21 4.04 23.14 5.62
C ARG A 21 3.73 23.30 4.12
N LEU A 22 3.25 24.47 3.71
CA LEU A 22 2.95 24.79 2.31
C LEU A 22 4.21 24.79 1.44
N LYS A 23 5.30 25.37 1.97
CA LYS A 23 6.62 25.39 1.32
C LYS A 23 7.17 23.99 1.05
N PHE A 24 7.05 23.08 2.02
CA PHE A 24 7.47 21.69 1.84
C PHE A 24 6.67 20.99 0.75
N ARG A 25 5.35 21.23 0.71
CA ARG A 25 4.48 20.67 -0.33
C ARG A 25 4.85 21.17 -1.72
N LEU A 26 5.07 22.48 -1.84
CA LEU A 26 5.48 23.08 -3.10
C LEU A 26 6.82 22.57 -3.61
N LYS A 27 7.78 22.29 -2.72
CA LYS A 27 9.04 21.64 -3.10
C LYS A 27 8.85 20.26 -3.71
N GLU A 28 7.84 19.51 -3.28
CA GLU A 28 7.56 18.16 -3.80
C GLU A 28 6.83 18.22 -5.15
N VAL A 29 5.75 18.99 -5.23
CA VAL A 29 4.86 18.99 -6.41
C VAL A 29 5.31 19.96 -7.50
N ALA A 30 6.07 21.00 -7.14
CA ALA A 30 6.54 22.05 -8.04
C ALA A 30 7.98 22.51 -7.70
N PRO A 31 8.97 21.59 -7.65
CA PRO A 31 10.34 21.87 -7.17
C PRO A 31 11.06 23.01 -7.91
N LYS A 32 10.67 23.28 -9.16
CA LYS A 32 11.33 24.28 -10.01
C LYS A 32 10.80 25.71 -9.83
N CYS A 33 9.62 25.90 -9.23
CA CYS A 33 8.98 27.21 -9.07
C CYS A 33 8.41 27.44 -7.67
N TYR A 34 8.66 26.55 -6.70
CA TYR A 34 8.15 26.68 -5.34
C TYR A 34 8.56 27.99 -4.66
N SER A 35 9.77 28.51 -4.92
CA SER A 35 10.27 29.77 -4.38
C SER A 35 9.39 30.94 -4.82
N ASP A 36 9.07 30.97 -6.11
CA ASP A 36 8.32 32.04 -6.75
C ASP A 36 6.86 31.97 -6.30
N ILE A 37 6.30 30.76 -6.22
CA ILE A 37 4.96 30.53 -5.67
C ILE A 37 4.88 30.99 -4.21
N MET A 38 5.88 30.67 -3.38
CA MET A 38 5.96 31.12 -1.99
C MET A 38 6.08 32.64 -1.86
N GLN A 39 6.84 33.28 -2.75
CA GLN A 39 6.94 34.74 -2.81
C GLN A 39 5.60 35.37 -3.21
N MET A 40 4.88 34.79 -4.17
CA MET A 40 3.56 35.25 -4.60
C MET A 40 2.50 35.12 -3.50
N ILE A 41 2.56 34.05 -2.70
CA ILE A 41 1.68 33.79 -1.56
C ILE A 41 1.84 34.87 -0.48
N GLY A 42 3.08 35.26 -0.16
CA GLY A 42 3.38 36.14 0.97
C GLY A 42 3.34 35.42 2.33
N GLU A 43 3.25 36.15 3.44
CA GLU A 43 3.35 35.57 4.81
C GLU A 43 2.08 35.69 5.65
N LYS A 44 1.09 36.47 5.19
CA LYS A 44 -0.07 36.88 6.00
C LYS A 44 -1.42 36.41 5.48
N GLU A 45 -1.51 36.00 4.21
CA GLU A 45 -2.77 35.64 3.57
C GLU A 45 -2.86 34.12 3.37
N PRO A 46 -4.00 33.48 3.70
CA PRO A 46 -4.26 32.11 3.30
C PRO A 46 -4.38 32.01 1.78
N VAL A 47 -3.80 30.94 1.22
CA VAL A 47 -3.78 30.70 -0.23
C VAL A 47 -4.23 29.29 -0.56
N VAL A 48 -5.04 29.18 -1.62
CA VAL A 48 -5.38 27.93 -2.29
C VAL A 48 -4.51 27.78 -3.53
N LEU A 49 -3.77 26.68 -3.59
CA LEU A 49 -2.97 26.27 -4.76
C LEU A 49 -3.72 25.20 -5.54
N VAL A 50 -3.39 25.03 -6.82
CA VAL A 50 -4.07 24.13 -7.76
C VAL A 50 -3.01 23.38 -8.59
N PHE A 51 -2.72 22.12 -8.27
CA PHE A 51 -1.79 21.26 -9.05
C PHE A 51 -2.56 20.24 -9.88
N ASN A 52 -2.15 20.03 -11.13
CA ASN A 52 -3.05 19.57 -12.19
C ASN A 52 -2.49 18.38 -12.99
N LYS A 53 -1.71 17.43 -12.42
CA LYS A 53 -1.16 16.34 -13.27
C LYS A 53 -0.65 15.03 -12.66
N VAL A 54 -0.35 14.93 -11.37
CA VAL A 54 0.25 13.67 -10.81
C VAL A 54 -0.77 12.85 -9.99
N LEU A 55 -1.82 13.48 -9.48
CA LEU A 55 -2.89 12.83 -8.73
C LEU A 55 -4.09 12.44 -9.62
N ASP A 56 -4.25 13.12 -10.75
CA ASP A 56 -5.44 13.04 -11.60
C ASP A 56 -5.72 11.63 -12.12
N THR A 57 -4.69 10.84 -12.44
CA THR A 57 -4.90 9.50 -13.03
C THR A 57 -5.33 8.49 -11.96
N ALA A 58 -4.67 8.48 -10.80
CA ALA A 58 -5.07 7.61 -9.69
C ALA A 58 -6.43 8.05 -9.13
N GLU A 59 -6.65 9.34 -8.95
CA GLU A 59 -7.89 9.92 -8.45
C GLU A 59 -9.07 9.64 -9.39
N ALA A 60 -8.94 9.91 -10.70
CA ALA A 60 -10.00 9.62 -11.66
C ALA A 60 -10.31 8.12 -11.76
N THR A 61 -9.27 7.28 -11.66
CA THR A 61 -9.44 5.82 -11.63
C THR A 61 -10.22 5.38 -10.39
N VAL A 62 -9.86 5.89 -9.20
CA VAL A 62 -10.52 5.59 -7.92
C VAL A 62 -11.94 6.16 -7.87
N SER A 63 -12.16 7.37 -8.39
CA SER A 63 -13.48 8.01 -8.51
C SER A 63 -14.43 7.16 -9.35
N GLY A 64 -13.95 6.55 -10.44
CA GLY A 64 -14.74 5.63 -11.25
C GLY A 64 -15.15 4.33 -10.55
N VAL A 65 -14.46 3.92 -9.48
CA VAL A 65 -14.75 2.69 -8.72
C VAL A 65 -15.84 2.89 -7.66
N ILE A 66 -15.89 4.07 -7.05
CA ILE A 66 -16.79 4.35 -5.93
C ILE A 66 -17.89 5.28 -6.41
N THR A 67 -19.07 4.73 -6.72
CA THR A 67 -20.27 5.50 -7.15
C THR A 67 -20.75 6.55 -6.13
N ASN A 68 -20.29 6.47 -4.88
CA ASN A 68 -20.63 7.37 -3.77
C ASN A 68 -19.45 8.21 -3.26
N PHE A 69 -18.36 8.35 -4.01
CA PHE A 69 -17.38 9.38 -3.70
C PHE A 69 -18.02 10.72 -4.06
N LEU A 70 -18.48 11.48 -3.05
CA LEU A 70 -19.18 12.76 -3.22
C LEU A 70 -18.31 13.77 -3.99
N ILE A 71 -18.50 13.82 -5.31
CA ILE A 71 -18.25 15.02 -6.10
C ILE A 71 -19.62 15.67 -6.27
N HIS A 72 -19.82 16.83 -5.64
CA HIS A 72 -21.09 17.54 -5.63
C HIS A 72 -21.51 17.92 -7.06
N SER A 73 -22.67 17.43 -7.49
CA SER A 73 -23.18 17.48 -8.86
C SER A 73 -23.72 18.86 -9.32
N SER A 74 -23.55 19.93 -8.55
CA SER A 74 -24.00 21.27 -8.94
C SER A 74 -23.04 22.04 -9.84
N ILE A 75 -21.93 21.45 -10.27
CA ILE A 75 -20.94 22.07 -11.17
C ILE A 75 -20.88 21.26 -12.48
N GLN A 76 -22.03 21.15 -13.13
CA GLN A 76 -22.13 20.66 -14.51
C GLN A 76 -22.67 21.78 -15.38
N LYS A 77 -21.76 22.65 -15.84
CA LYS A 77 -21.81 23.34 -17.14
C LYS A 77 -20.50 24.13 -17.27
N GLN A 78 -19.67 23.71 -18.22
CA GLN A 78 -18.25 24.07 -18.44
C GLN A 78 -17.27 23.31 -17.52
N ILE A 79 -16.51 22.42 -18.15
CA ILE A 79 -15.54 21.53 -17.51
C ILE A 79 -14.34 22.36 -17.08
N ILE A 80 -14.36 22.79 -15.83
CA ILE A 80 -13.17 23.13 -15.04
C ILE A 80 -13.28 22.25 -13.80
N LEU A 81 -12.60 21.10 -13.82
CA LEU A 81 -12.53 20.25 -12.64
C LEU A 81 -11.73 21.01 -11.56
N PRO A 82 -12.26 21.17 -10.34
CA PRO A 82 -11.49 21.78 -9.27
C PRO A 82 -10.30 20.87 -8.91
N PRO A 83 -9.18 21.45 -8.46
CA PRO A 83 -8.06 20.71 -7.90
C PRO A 83 -8.48 20.20 -6.53
N HIS A 84 -8.94 18.96 -6.49
CA HIS A 84 -9.17 18.31 -5.22
C HIS A 84 -7.84 17.81 -4.71
N PHE A 85 -7.18 18.63 -3.90
CA PHE A 85 -6.36 18.03 -2.86
C PHE A 85 -7.33 17.22 -2.01
N HIS A 86 -7.12 15.92 -1.90
CA HIS A 86 -7.50 15.24 -0.67
C HIS A 86 -6.51 15.75 0.41
N ILE A 87 -6.65 17.01 0.84
CA ILE A 87 -6.29 17.32 2.22
C ILE A 87 -7.26 16.45 2.97
N SER A 88 -6.80 15.27 3.39
CA SER A 88 -7.53 14.52 4.37
C SER A 88 -7.83 15.53 5.48
N ARG A 89 -9.10 15.93 5.62
CA ARG A 89 -9.65 16.30 6.92
C ARG A 89 -9.63 15.01 7.76
N ASP A 90 -8.49 14.32 7.82
CA ASP A 90 -8.15 13.50 8.94
C ASP A 90 -7.98 14.55 10.03
N ASP A 91 -9.10 14.84 10.67
CA ASP A 91 -9.23 15.60 11.92
C ASP A 91 -8.52 14.83 13.05
N PHE A 92 -7.36 14.24 12.76
CA PHE A 92 -6.45 13.70 13.74
C PHE A 92 -5.88 14.88 14.51
N ARG A 93 -6.71 15.34 15.42
CA ARG A 93 -6.42 16.32 16.43
C ARG A 93 -6.33 15.53 17.72
N ILE A 94 -5.17 15.64 18.34
CA ILE A 94 -4.96 15.16 19.68
C ILE A 94 -5.77 16.10 20.57
N TYR A 95 -6.78 15.55 21.24
CA TYR A 95 -7.57 16.26 22.22
C TYR A 95 -7.52 15.43 23.50
N PRO A 96 -7.13 15.97 24.66
CA PRO A 96 -6.88 17.38 25.06
C PRO A 96 -5.51 17.99 24.68
N GLN A 97 -5.35 19.31 24.87
CA GLN A 97 -4.10 20.04 24.64
C GLN A 97 -2.91 19.52 25.46
N ASP A 98 -3.18 18.99 26.67
CA ASP A 98 -2.14 18.43 27.53
C ASP A 98 -1.47 17.20 26.89
N ASP A 99 -2.24 16.35 26.20
CA ASP A 99 -1.70 15.19 25.47
C ASP A 99 -0.82 15.65 24.30
N GLU A 100 -1.19 16.74 23.62
CA GLU A 100 -0.37 17.33 22.57
C GLU A 100 0.93 17.95 23.14
N ALA A 101 0.86 18.63 24.28
CA ALA A 101 2.04 19.18 24.96
C ALA A 101 3.00 18.06 25.42
N ARG A 102 2.46 16.96 25.97
CA ARG A 102 3.23 15.77 26.33
C ARG A 102 3.90 15.18 25.10
N LEU A 103 3.14 14.92 24.03
CA LEU A 103 3.71 14.41 22.78
C LEU A 103 4.84 15.31 22.26
N ASN A 104 4.62 16.64 22.21
CA ASN A 104 5.62 17.60 21.76
C ASN A 104 6.88 17.57 22.65
N THR A 105 6.74 17.37 23.96
CA THR A 105 7.88 17.22 24.88
C THR A 105 8.73 16.01 24.52
N HIS A 106 8.11 14.85 24.26
CA HIS A 106 8.85 13.66 23.82
C HIS A 106 9.47 13.86 22.44
N LEU A 107 8.74 14.45 21.48
CA LEU A 107 9.30 14.75 20.15
C LEU A 107 10.49 15.71 20.22
N ASN A 108 10.48 16.70 21.13
CA ASN A 108 11.62 17.58 21.36
C ASN A 108 12.82 16.81 21.94
N ARG A 109 12.59 15.87 22.88
CA ARG A 109 13.65 14.97 23.37
C ARG A 109 14.26 14.13 22.25
N LEU A 110 13.43 13.56 21.37
CA LEU A 110 13.92 12.80 20.21
C LEU A 110 14.73 13.69 19.25
N ASN A 111 14.36 14.95 19.09
CA ASN A 111 15.14 15.91 18.30
C ASN A 111 16.53 16.19 18.91
N SER A 112 16.65 16.22 20.23
CA SER A 112 17.96 16.32 20.90
C SER A 112 18.81 15.08 20.62
N LEU A 113 18.24 13.87 20.76
CA LEU A 113 18.93 12.62 20.43
C LEU A 113 19.39 12.56 18.96
N LYS A 114 18.57 13.08 18.04
CA LYS A 114 18.96 13.24 16.63
C LYS A 114 20.19 14.13 16.47
N ALA A 115 20.29 15.23 17.22
CA ALA A 115 21.45 16.13 17.15
C ALA A 115 22.75 15.42 17.57
N ASP A 116 22.64 14.45 18.49
CA ASP A 116 23.74 13.58 18.91
C ASP A 116 23.99 12.40 17.95
N GLY A 117 23.29 12.34 16.81
CA GLY A 117 23.42 11.28 15.81
C GLY A 117 22.74 9.97 16.18
N VAL A 118 21.98 9.93 17.28
CA VAL A 118 21.28 8.72 17.75
C VAL A 118 20.11 8.41 16.81
N LYS A 119 20.03 7.16 16.35
CA LYS A 119 18.89 6.65 15.58
C LYS A 119 17.75 6.38 16.53
N THR A 120 16.57 6.92 16.24
CA THR A 120 15.40 6.83 17.12
C THR A 120 14.25 6.06 16.49
N SER A 121 13.32 5.59 17.33
CA SER A 121 12.16 4.83 16.91
C SER A 121 10.88 5.26 17.64
N ILE A 122 9.76 5.28 16.91
CA ILE A 122 8.44 5.64 17.44
C ILE A 122 7.45 4.52 17.09
N LEU A 123 6.72 4.03 18.10
CA LEU A 123 5.75 2.95 17.95
C LEU A 123 4.34 3.43 18.37
N PRO A 124 3.49 3.82 17.41
CA PRO A 124 2.06 3.95 17.65
C PRO A 124 1.40 2.60 17.99
N ILE A 125 0.62 2.53 19.07
CA ILE A 125 -0.09 1.33 19.55
C ILE A 125 -1.57 1.66 19.78
N GLY A 126 -2.48 0.74 19.54
CA GLY A 126 -3.90 0.92 19.80
C GLY A 126 -4.78 -0.05 19.03
N HIS A 127 -6.05 -0.16 19.42
CA HIS A 127 -6.97 -1.13 18.84
C HIS A 127 -7.21 -0.90 17.33
N LYS A 128 -7.82 -1.88 16.67
CA LYS A 128 -8.20 -1.77 15.25
C LYS A 128 -9.08 -0.54 15.04
N GLY A 129 -8.66 0.32 14.12
CA GLY A 129 -9.40 1.53 13.78
C GLY A 129 -9.23 2.69 14.75
N ALA A 130 -8.37 2.59 15.78
CA ALA A 130 -8.07 3.67 16.71
C ALA A 130 -7.48 4.92 16.02
N GLY A 131 -6.76 4.75 14.91
CA GLY A 131 -6.17 5.84 14.14
C GLY A 131 -4.64 5.78 14.01
N LYS A 132 -4.01 4.64 14.31
CA LYS A 132 -2.56 4.43 14.21
C LYS A 132 -1.94 4.91 12.89
N SER A 133 -2.48 4.49 11.74
CA SER A 133 -1.95 4.91 10.43
C SER A 133 -2.12 6.42 10.19
N ASN A 134 -3.19 7.04 10.71
CA ASN A 134 -3.36 8.50 10.66
C ASN A 134 -2.31 9.21 11.54
N LEU A 135 -2.08 8.70 12.75
CA LEU A 135 -1.04 9.21 13.65
C LEU A 135 0.36 9.05 13.04
N MET A 136 0.66 7.89 12.44
CA MET A 136 1.91 7.66 11.71
C MET A 136 2.10 8.71 10.60
N ARG A 137 1.10 8.92 9.72
CA ARG A 137 1.17 9.96 8.69
C ARG A 137 1.39 11.36 9.29
N ASN A 138 0.73 11.66 10.41
CA ASN A 138 0.90 12.93 11.11
C ASN A 138 2.32 13.10 11.65
N LEU A 139 2.88 12.07 12.27
CA LEU A 139 4.25 12.07 12.82
C LEU A 139 5.29 12.20 11.70
N VAL A 140 5.15 11.44 10.60
CA VAL A 140 6.00 11.60 9.40
C VAL A 140 6.01 13.06 8.95
N ASN A 141 4.83 13.66 8.79
CA ASN A 141 4.69 15.05 8.37
C ASN A 141 5.28 16.06 9.36
N ARG A 142 5.16 15.81 10.68
CA ARG A 142 5.79 16.62 11.73
C ARG A 142 7.30 16.55 11.67
N CYS A 143 7.88 15.35 11.56
CA CYS A 143 9.31 15.15 11.40
C CYS A 143 9.85 15.90 10.16
N LEU A 144 9.26 15.69 8.98
CA LEU A 144 9.68 16.40 7.77
C LEU A 144 9.55 17.92 7.92
N SER A 145 8.48 18.41 8.54
CA SER A 145 8.30 19.85 8.81
C SER A 145 9.35 20.42 9.76
N ASN A 146 9.89 19.60 10.66
CA ASN A 146 10.90 19.95 11.66
C ASN A 146 12.34 19.66 11.18
N GLY A 147 12.56 19.61 9.86
CA GLY A 147 13.91 19.55 9.29
C GLY A 147 14.53 18.16 9.26
N TYR A 148 13.72 17.09 9.31
CA TYR A 148 14.19 15.78 8.88
C TYR A 148 14.20 15.75 7.36
N GLU A 149 15.30 15.34 6.75
CA GLU A 149 15.38 15.14 5.31
C GLU A 149 14.48 13.98 4.85
N HIS A 150 14.37 12.97 5.71
CA HIS A 150 13.56 11.78 5.46
C HIS A 150 13.14 11.14 6.79
N VAL A 151 12.13 10.29 6.71
CA VAL A 151 11.61 9.48 7.81
C VAL A 151 11.50 8.05 7.31
N TYR A 152 12.01 7.08 8.08
CA TYR A 152 11.76 5.67 7.77
C TYR A 152 10.41 5.27 8.35
N VAL A 153 9.60 4.58 7.56
CA VAL A 153 8.37 3.95 8.04
C VAL A 153 8.50 2.45 7.87
N LEU A 154 8.44 1.71 8.99
CA LEU A 154 8.34 0.27 8.99
C LEU A 154 6.87 -0.10 9.14
N ASP A 155 6.24 -0.44 8.02
CA ASP A 155 4.83 -0.78 7.95
C ASP A 155 4.65 -2.29 8.12
N CYS A 156 4.04 -2.67 9.24
CA CYS A 156 3.80 -4.06 9.62
C CYS A 156 2.30 -4.41 9.61
N ASP A 157 1.42 -3.49 9.21
CA ASP A 157 0.00 -3.82 9.01
C ASP A 157 -0.19 -4.47 7.63
N ILE A 158 -0.07 -5.80 7.59
CA ILE A 158 -0.27 -6.62 6.39
C ILE A 158 -1.71 -6.55 5.86
N GLY A 159 -2.68 -6.13 6.68
CA GLY A 159 -4.10 -6.09 6.33
C GLY A 159 -4.56 -4.75 5.76
N GLN A 160 -3.87 -3.66 6.10
CA GLN A 160 -4.15 -2.29 5.64
C GLN A 160 -2.84 -1.52 5.42
N SER A 161 -2.03 -2.00 4.48
CA SER A 161 -0.71 -1.43 4.18
C SER A 161 -0.80 0.00 3.63
N GLU A 162 0.20 0.81 3.92
CA GLU A 162 0.28 2.23 3.61
C GLU A 162 0.92 2.50 2.24
N PHE A 163 2.04 1.82 1.91
CA PHE A 163 2.86 2.10 0.73
C PHE A 163 2.85 1.00 -0.34
N THR A 164 2.37 -0.18 0.02
CA THR A 164 2.32 -1.37 -0.84
C THR A 164 0.89 -1.89 -0.92
N PRO A 165 0.56 -2.71 -1.92
CA PRO A 165 -0.57 -3.62 -1.81
C PRO A 165 -0.45 -4.47 -0.55
N ASN A 166 -1.59 -4.93 -0.05
CA ASN A 166 -1.69 -5.67 1.22
C ASN A 166 -0.92 -7.00 1.16
N GLY A 167 -0.53 -7.50 2.32
CA GLY A 167 0.23 -8.74 2.48
C GLY A 167 1.75 -8.58 2.51
N CYS A 168 2.23 -7.35 2.62
CA CYS A 168 3.65 -7.05 2.77
C CYS A 168 3.93 -6.43 4.13
N ILE A 169 5.11 -6.74 4.66
CA ILE A 169 5.78 -5.91 5.66
C ILE A 169 6.86 -5.13 4.89
N SER A 170 6.99 -3.83 5.12
CA SER A 170 7.88 -2.99 4.33
C SER A 170 8.55 -1.88 5.12
N LEU A 171 9.82 -1.60 4.80
CA LEU A 171 10.57 -0.45 5.26
C LEU A 171 10.69 0.57 4.14
N THR A 172 10.01 1.71 4.27
CA THR A 172 9.97 2.77 3.26
C THR A 172 10.70 4.01 3.77
N LYS A 173 11.68 4.51 2.99
CA LYS A 173 12.29 5.83 3.21
C LYS A 173 11.37 6.90 2.63
N VAL A 174 10.69 7.64 3.50
CA VAL A 174 9.74 8.68 3.15
C VAL A 174 10.46 10.03 3.12
N THR A 175 10.64 10.58 1.92
CA THR A 175 11.30 11.87 1.68
C THR A 175 10.31 13.00 1.43
N SER A 176 9.02 12.68 1.34
CA SER A 176 7.99 13.63 1.00
C SER A 176 6.75 13.46 1.89
N PRO A 177 6.04 14.54 2.22
CA PRO A 177 5.03 14.42 3.26
C PRO A 177 3.82 13.59 2.75
N LEU A 178 3.04 12.94 3.63
CA LEU A 178 1.90 12.08 3.28
C LEU A 178 0.57 12.84 3.49
N LEU A 179 -0.11 13.29 2.42
CA LEU A 179 -1.48 13.91 2.55
C LEU A 179 -2.61 12.99 2.14
N ASP A 180 -2.33 12.03 1.29
CA ASP A 180 -3.38 11.25 0.65
C ASP A 180 -3.76 10.04 1.52
N LYS A 181 -4.78 9.32 1.06
CA LYS A 181 -5.07 7.98 1.57
C LYS A 181 -4.07 6.99 0.97
N PRO A 182 -3.87 5.80 1.56
CA PRO A 182 -2.88 4.82 1.10
C PRO A 182 -2.89 4.55 -0.41
N TYR A 183 -4.08 4.47 -1.02
CA TYR A 183 -4.23 4.25 -2.46
C TYR A 183 -3.73 5.41 -3.37
N GLY A 184 -3.46 6.59 -2.82
CA GLY A 184 -2.95 7.75 -3.56
C GLY A 184 -1.42 7.83 -3.65
N HIS A 185 -0.69 7.09 -2.80
CA HIS A 185 0.77 7.19 -2.69
C HIS A 185 1.49 5.83 -2.67
N GLN A 186 0.91 4.84 -3.36
CA GLN A 186 1.51 3.52 -3.55
C GLN A 186 2.87 3.62 -4.25
N LYS A 187 3.86 2.89 -3.74
CA LYS A 187 5.16 2.74 -4.40
C LYS A 187 5.02 1.75 -5.55
N LYS A 188 5.72 1.99 -6.67
CA LYS A 188 5.67 1.10 -7.84
C LYS A 188 6.59 -0.11 -7.68
N THR A 189 7.74 0.11 -7.04
CA THR A 189 8.77 -0.88 -6.73
C THR A 189 9.13 -0.79 -5.26
N PHE A 190 9.55 -1.90 -4.65
CA PHE A 190 9.90 -1.96 -3.23
C PHE A 190 11.35 -2.36 -3.05
N ASP A 191 12.09 -1.58 -2.26
CA ASP A 191 13.51 -1.86 -2.01
C ASP A 191 13.68 -2.80 -0.81
N ASN A 192 12.90 -2.59 0.25
CA ASN A 192 12.98 -3.33 1.50
C ASN A 192 11.58 -3.79 1.91
N SER A 193 11.07 -4.82 1.23
CA SER A 193 9.79 -5.43 1.57
C SER A 193 9.89 -6.94 1.49
N TYR A 194 9.12 -7.63 2.33
CA TYR A 194 8.90 -9.06 2.24
C TYR A 194 7.41 -9.34 2.10
N PHE A 195 7.07 -10.33 1.28
CA PHE A 195 5.69 -10.76 1.11
C PHE A 195 5.36 -11.80 2.18
N TYR A 196 4.50 -11.43 3.12
CA TYR A 196 3.97 -12.35 4.14
C TYR A 196 2.93 -13.30 3.53
N GLY A 197 2.24 -12.89 2.46
CA GLY A 197 1.32 -13.76 1.71
C GLY A 197 -0.14 -13.72 2.17
N ASP A 198 -0.46 -12.93 3.18
CA ASP A 198 -1.80 -12.86 3.76
C ASP A 198 -2.14 -11.48 4.38
N ILE A 199 -3.41 -11.23 4.68
CA ILE A 199 -3.95 -9.99 5.27
C ILE A 199 -4.20 -10.07 6.78
N THR A 200 -3.86 -11.20 7.39
CA THR A 200 -3.97 -11.44 8.83
C THR A 200 -2.88 -12.43 9.24
N VAL A 201 -2.35 -12.24 10.45
CA VAL A 201 -1.39 -13.16 11.02
C VAL A 201 -2.15 -14.39 11.51
N ASN A 202 -1.59 -15.58 11.31
CA ASN A 202 -2.13 -16.84 11.80
C ASN A 202 -1.12 -17.41 12.81
N ASP A 203 -1.58 -18.16 13.79
CA ASP A 203 -0.80 -18.63 14.94
C ASP A 203 0.43 -19.44 14.50
N ASN A 204 0.26 -20.29 13.49
CA ASN A 204 1.32 -21.13 12.90
C ASN A 204 2.43 -20.33 12.17
N ASN A 205 2.24 -19.02 11.96
CA ASN A 205 3.12 -18.16 11.17
C ASN A 205 3.55 -16.87 11.90
N ILE A 206 3.35 -16.79 13.23
CA ILE A 206 3.83 -15.65 14.03
C ILE A 206 5.36 -15.52 13.94
N ASP A 207 6.09 -16.62 14.03
CA ASP A 207 7.56 -16.63 13.90
C ASP A 207 8.02 -16.09 12.54
N HIS A 208 7.30 -16.43 11.47
CA HIS A 208 7.61 -15.92 10.13
C HIS A 208 7.36 -14.40 10.03
N TYR A 209 6.26 -13.92 10.61
CA TYR A 209 5.98 -12.49 10.70
C TYR A 209 7.08 -11.75 11.47
N MET A 210 7.52 -12.31 12.61
CA MET A 210 8.56 -11.74 13.45
C MET A 210 9.96 -11.79 12.79
N ASP A 211 10.31 -12.87 12.08
CA ASP A 211 11.54 -12.96 11.28
C ASP A 211 11.61 -11.85 10.22
N ILE A 212 10.53 -11.66 9.46
CA ILE A 212 10.46 -10.57 8.47
C ILE A 212 10.61 -9.20 9.15
N PHE A 213 9.88 -8.99 10.25
CA PHE A 213 9.92 -7.75 11.00
C PHE A 213 11.34 -7.43 11.49
N GLU A 214 12.01 -8.39 12.12
CA GLU A 214 13.36 -8.25 12.65
C GLU A 214 14.37 -7.97 11.53
N ARG A 215 14.27 -8.69 10.39
CA ARG A 215 15.11 -8.43 9.20
C ARG A 215 14.99 -6.97 8.75
N LEU A 216 13.77 -6.44 8.65
CA LEU A 216 13.53 -5.08 8.18
C LEU A 216 13.96 -4.03 9.22
N PHE A 217 13.77 -4.29 10.50
CA PHE A 217 14.24 -3.37 11.54
C PHE A 217 15.77 -3.34 11.64
N ASN A 218 16.43 -4.49 11.55
CA ASN A 218 17.88 -4.57 11.43
C ASN A 218 18.39 -3.93 10.14
N LYS A 219 17.64 -4.05 9.04
CA LYS A 219 17.93 -3.34 7.79
C LYS A 219 17.88 -1.82 8.01
N PHE A 220 16.88 -1.29 8.72
CA PHE A 220 16.84 0.12 9.10
C PHE A 220 18.09 0.52 9.90
N LYS A 221 18.46 -0.23 10.94
CA LYS A 221 19.67 0.04 11.73
C LYS A 221 20.92 0.10 10.85
N LEU A 222 21.03 -0.81 9.87
CA LEU A 222 22.18 -0.91 8.98
C LEU A 222 22.26 0.21 7.94
N ILE A 223 21.14 0.53 7.25
CA ILE A 223 21.16 1.42 6.07
C ILE A 223 20.89 2.89 6.39
N SER A 224 20.35 3.19 7.57
CA SER A 224 19.99 4.56 7.93
C SER A 224 21.20 5.38 8.36
N GLU A 225 21.14 6.68 8.09
CA GLU A 225 22.12 7.67 8.50
C GLU A 225 21.99 7.96 10.02
N PRO A 226 23.06 8.42 10.70
CA PRO A 226 22.96 8.93 12.07
C PRO A 226 21.86 9.99 12.21
N GLY A 227 21.12 9.94 13.33
CA GLY A 227 19.99 10.85 13.58
C GLY A 227 18.70 10.51 12.83
N SER A 228 18.65 9.40 12.10
CA SER A 228 17.43 8.92 11.44
C SER A 228 16.36 8.50 12.44
N VAL A 229 15.08 8.66 12.07
CA VAL A 229 13.93 8.19 12.84
C VAL A 229 13.17 7.11 12.06
N CYS A 230 12.77 6.04 12.75
CA CYS A 230 11.88 5.01 12.24
C CYS A 230 10.53 5.05 12.95
N ILE A 231 9.43 5.17 12.21
CA ILE A 231 8.08 5.08 12.75
C ILE A 231 7.50 3.72 12.36
N VAL A 232 7.13 2.91 13.35
CA VAL A 232 6.65 1.54 13.13
C VAL A 232 5.12 1.51 13.16
N ASN A 233 4.48 1.28 12.02
CA ASN A 233 3.04 1.11 11.95
C ASN A 233 2.68 -0.36 12.23
N SER A 234 2.18 -0.64 13.43
CA SER A 234 1.79 -2.00 13.85
C SER A 234 0.33 -2.31 13.52
N MET A 235 -0.01 -3.60 13.51
CA MET A 235 -1.38 -4.08 13.37
C MET A 235 -2.26 -3.66 14.56
N GLY A 236 -3.58 -3.71 14.39
CA GLY A 236 -4.55 -3.30 15.43
C GLY A 236 -4.88 -4.34 16.50
N TRP A 237 -4.04 -5.35 16.70
CA TRP A 237 -4.26 -6.40 17.69
C TRP A 237 -3.45 -6.08 18.93
N ILE A 238 -4.13 -5.84 20.05
CA ILE A 238 -3.52 -5.35 21.30
C ILE A 238 -3.84 -6.25 22.52
N VAL A 239 -4.52 -7.37 22.29
CA VAL A 239 -4.91 -8.36 23.29
C VAL A 239 -4.55 -9.76 22.78
N ASP A 240 -4.48 -10.73 23.71
CA ASP A 240 -4.18 -12.14 23.42
C ASP A 240 -2.91 -12.30 22.57
N GLU A 241 -2.96 -13.09 21.51
CA GLU A 241 -1.84 -13.30 20.56
C GLU A 241 -1.32 -11.99 19.95
N GLY A 242 -2.19 -11.01 19.75
CA GLY A 242 -1.80 -9.68 19.29
C GLY A 242 -0.89 -8.96 20.27
N ALA A 243 -1.13 -9.14 21.57
CA ALA A 243 -0.26 -8.61 22.61
C ALA A 243 1.10 -9.32 22.61
N GLU A 244 1.16 -10.62 22.33
CA GLU A 244 2.43 -11.37 22.24
C GLU A 244 3.28 -10.91 21.04
N ILE A 245 2.65 -10.65 19.89
CA ILE A 245 3.32 -10.05 18.74
C ILE A 245 3.84 -8.65 19.08
N LEU A 246 3.04 -7.81 19.74
CA LEU A 246 3.48 -6.48 20.18
C LEU A 246 4.60 -6.54 21.22
N ASP A 247 4.56 -7.49 22.17
CA ASP A 247 5.65 -7.75 23.12
C ASP A 247 6.94 -8.06 22.34
N GLY A 248 6.86 -8.91 21.31
CA GLY A 248 7.98 -9.23 20.42
C GLY A 248 8.52 -8.01 19.68
N ILE A 249 7.62 -7.20 19.09
CA ILE A 249 7.98 -5.96 18.39
C ILE A 249 8.68 -4.98 19.35
N ILE A 250 8.15 -4.78 20.56
CA ILE A 250 8.72 -3.88 21.56
C ILE A 250 10.10 -4.36 22.02
N ARG A 251 10.28 -5.67 22.23
CA ARG A 251 11.59 -6.26 22.58
C ARG A 251 12.64 -6.05 21.50
N VAL A 252 12.28 -6.17 20.23
CA VAL A 252 13.22 -6.00 19.10
C VAL A 252 13.53 -4.51 18.86
N ILE A 253 12.54 -3.64 18.99
CA ILE A 253 12.72 -2.20 18.74
C ILE A 253 13.41 -1.50 19.89
N GLU A 254 13.02 -1.81 21.13
CA GLU A 254 13.24 -0.98 22.32
C GLU A 254 12.85 0.49 22.07
N PRO A 255 11.56 0.77 21.77
CA PRO A 255 11.16 2.05 21.20
C PRO A 255 11.51 3.25 22.08
N ASP A 256 12.01 4.33 21.46
CA ASP A 256 12.30 5.57 22.19
C ASP A 256 11.01 6.29 22.61
N LEU A 257 9.92 6.06 21.88
CA LEU A 257 8.60 6.61 22.16
C LEU A 257 7.50 5.63 21.72
N CYS A 258 6.70 5.17 22.66
CA CYS A 258 5.43 4.51 22.39
C CYS A 258 4.30 5.56 22.46
N VAL A 259 3.40 5.56 21.48
CA VAL A 259 2.23 6.43 21.48
C VAL A 259 0.97 5.57 21.47
N GLU A 260 0.36 5.38 22.63
CA GLU A 260 -0.87 4.60 22.75
C GLU A 260 -2.08 5.47 22.43
N ILE A 261 -2.85 5.08 21.42
CA ILE A 261 -4.06 5.77 20.97
C ILE A 261 -5.32 4.96 21.32
N PHE A 262 -6.28 5.62 21.95
CA PHE A 262 -7.57 5.06 22.33
C PHE A 262 -8.69 6.10 22.10
N ARG A 263 -9.92 5.64 21.88
CA ARG A 263 -11.07 6.49 21.53
C ARG A 263 -12.19 6.46 22.55
N ASP A 264 -12.22 5.40 23.34
CA ASP A 264 -13.18 5.18 24.41
C ASP A 264 -12.40 4.77 25.65
N GLN A 265 -12.81 5.26 26.81
CA GLN A 265 -12.19 4.85 28.08
C GLN A 265 -12.46 3.36 28.38
N THR A 266 -13.45 2.77 27.73
CA THR A 266 -13.80 1.35 27.83
C THR A 266 -13.06 0.46 26.81
N GLU A 267 -12.36 1.04 25.83
CA GLU A 267 -11.53 0.25 24.90
C GLU A 267 -10.41 -0.44 25.68
N ALA A 268 -10.18 -1.72 25.38
CA ALA A 268 -9.05 -2.45 25.92
C ALA A 268 -7.74 -1.70 25.63
N ARG A 269 -6.87 -1.64 26.63
CA ARG A 269 -5.57 -0.96 26.57
C ARG A 269 -4.47 -2.00 26.51
N TYR A 270 -3.37 -1.65 25.85
CA TYR A 270 -2.22 -2.54 25.81
C TYR A 270 -1.51 -2.55 27.17
N SER A 271 -1.31 -3.75 27.73
CA SER A 271 -0.68 -3.91 29.04
C SER A 271 0.83 -4.04 28.88
N PHE A 272 1.55 -2.92 29.05
CA PHE A 272 3.02 -2.92 29.04
C PHE A 272 3.57 -3.73 30.23
N LYS A 273 4.26 -4.85 29.96
CA LYS A 273 4.86 -5.71 31.00
C LYS A 273 6.17 -5.15 31.56
N GLU A 274 7.16 -4.94 30.69
CA GLU A 274 8.54 -4.55 31.06
C GLU A 274 9.02 -3.34 30.25
N PHE A 275 8.18 -2.29 30.14
CA PHE A 275 8.51 -1.10 29.36
C PHE A 275 8.47 0.17 30.22
N GLU A 276 9.48 1.03 30.03
CA GLU A 276 9.61 2.27 30.77
C GLU A 276 8.40 3.20 30.51
N LYS A 277 7.57 3.42 31.54
CA LYS A 277 6.38 4.29 31.43
C LYS A 277 6.72 5.71 30.97
N CYS A 278 7.92 6.21 31.25
CA CYS A 278 8.36 7.53 30.79
C CYS A 278 8.59 7.61 29.27
N LYS A 279 8.59 6.49 28.54
CA LYS A 279 8.64 6.44 27.07
C LYS A 279 7.24 6.27 26.46
N VAL A 280 6.18 6.22 27.26
CA VAL A 280 4.80 6.05 26.79
C VAL A 280 4.05 7.38 26.85
N VAL A 281 3.40 7.75 25.75
CA VAL A 281 2.43 8.85 25.69
C VAL A 281 1.07 8.27 25.33
N GLU A 282 0.09 8.53 26.18
CA GLU A 282 -1.29 8.15 25.94
C GLU A 282 -2.02 9.32 25.25
N ILE A 283 -2.78 9.02 24.20
CA ILE A 283 -3.51 10.00 23.40
C ILE A 283 -4.96 9.56 23.28
N PHE A 284 -5.87 10.40 23.78
CA PHE A 284 -7.28 10.27 23.48
C PHE A 284 -7.58 10.85 22.09
N ALA A 285 -8.01 10.00 21.16
CA ALA A 285 -8.37 10.40 19.81
C ALA A 285 -9.89 10.50 19.66
N ASN A 286 -10.43 11.67 19.95
CA ASN A 286 -11.86 11.92 19.80
C ASN A 286 -12.23 12.15 18.33
N ASN A 287 -12.47 11.06 17.60
CA ASN A 287 -13.00 11.11 16.24
C ASN A 287 -14.50 11.46 16.19
N SER A 288 -15.17 11.56 17.35
CA SER A 288 -16.63 11.70 17.47
C SER A 288 -17.10 13.15 17.43
N VAL A 289 -16.20 14.13 17.67
CA VAL A 289 -16.49 15.53 17.34
C VAL A 289 -16.05 15.74 15.91
N GLY A 290 -16.87 15.23 14.98
CA GLY A 290 -16.88 15.73 13.63
C GLY A 290 -16.87 17.26 13.70
N VAL A 291 -16.08 17.91 12.86
CA VAL A 291 -16.15 19.36 12.69
C VAL A 291 -17.62 19.77 12.74
N ILE A 292 -17.98 20.63 13.72
CA ILE A 292 -19.36 21.07 13.92
C ILE A 292 -19.93 21.48 12.55
N GLY A 293 -20.93 20.75 12.06
CA GLY A 293 -21.55 20.97 10.75
C GLY A 293 -21.20 19.98 9.62
N LEU A 294 -20.40 18.94 9.84
CA LEU A 294 -20.18 17.87 8.84
C LEU A 294 -20.86 16.55 9.26
N PRO A 295 -21.59 15.87 8.35
CA PRO A 295 -22.17 14.57 8.65
C PRO A 295 -21.09 13.52 8.91
N ASN A 296 -21.38 12.56 9.80
CA ASN A 296 -20.52 11.40 10.04
C ASN A 296 -20.12 10.75 8.71
N GLN A 297 -18.84 10.86 8.34
CA GLN A 297 -18.35 10.21 7.14
C GLN A 297 -18.43 8.70 7.32
N LYS A 298 -19.17 8.02 6.44
CA LYS A 298 -19.19 6.55 6.41
C LYS A 298 -17.78 6.04 6.17
N LYS A 299 -17.24 5.30 7.14
CA LYS A 299 -15.92 4.69 7.05
C LYS A 299 -15.93 3.67 5.90
N LEU A 300 -14.96 3.76 4.99
CA LEU A 300 -14.80 2.76 3.93
C LEU A 300 -14.52 1.39 4.57
N PRO A 301 -15.24 0.32 4.18
CA PRO A 301 -14.96 -1.03 4.66
C PRO A 301 -13.53 -1.46 4.33
N ALA A 302 -12.91 -2.26 5.20
CA ALA A 302 -11.55 -2.74 4.99
C ALA A 302 -11.35 -3.45 3.64
N PRO A 303 -12.26 -4.34 3.16
CA PRO A 303 -12.10 -4.97 1.85
C PRO A 303 -12.04 -3.96 0.70
N LEU A 304 -12.91 -2.95 0.70
CA LEU A 304 -12.91 -1.91 -0.32
C LEU A 304 -11.62 -1.08 -0.26
N HIS A 305 -11.11 -0.77 0.94
CA HIS A 305 -9.82 -0.09 1.08
C HIS A 305 -8.68 -0.89 0.42
N ARG A 306 -8.68 -2.23 0.57
CA ARG A 306 -7.69 -3.10 -0.06
C ARG A 306 -7.78 -3.09 -1.58
N GLU A 307 -8.99 -3.17 -2.13
CA GLU A 307 -9.22 -3.08 -3.57
C GLU A 307 -8.73 -1.75 -4.15
N LEU A 308 -8.99 -0.65 -3.44
CA LEU A 308 -8.52 0.67 -3.83
C LEU A 308 -7.00 0.80 -3.75
N THR A 309 -6.35 0.23 -2.73
CA THR A 309 -4.88 0.20 -2.64
C THR A 309 -4.28 -0.52 -3.83
N ILE A 310 -4.81 -1.68 -4.21
CA ILE A 310 -4.36 -2.43 -5.40
C ILE A 310 -4.63 -1.63 -6.68
N THR A 311 -5.81 -1.01 -6.80
CA THR A 311 -6.16 -0.16 -7.94
C THR A 311 -5.21 1.03 -8.07
N GLY A 312 -4.92 1.70 -6.96
CA GLY A 312 -3.98 2.82 -6.88
C GLY A 312 -2.58 2.42 -7.35
N TYR A 313 -2.11 1.24 -6.94
CA TYR A 313 -0.82 0.68 -7.39
C TYR A 313 -0.74 0.51 -8.93
N PHE A 314 -1.78 -0.07 -9.55
CA PHE A 314 -1.82 -0.27 -11.02
C PHE A 314 -2.23 0.96 -11.82
N SER A 315 -2.76 2.01 -11.19
CA SER A 315 -3.30 3.20 -11.87
C SER A 315 -2.30 3.85 -12.82
N SER A 316 -1.01 3.83 -12.47
CA SER A 316 0.06 4.43 -13.28
C SER A 316 0.35 3.71 -14.61
N LEU A 317 -0.21 2.51 -14.81
CA LEU A 317 -0.11 1.78 -16.08
C LEU A 317 -1.24 2.12 -17.05
N LEU A 318 -2.32 2.74 -16.57
CA LEU A 318 -3.53 2.90 -17.34
C LEU A 318 -3.30 3.90 -18.49
N PRO A 319 -3.52 3.50 -19.77
CA PRO A 319 -3.35 4.41 -20.90
C PRO A 319 -4.32 5.59 -20.88
N ARG A 320 -5.46 5.42 -20.18
CA ARG A 320 -6.46 6.45 -19.91
C ARG A 320 -6.83 6.38 -18.43
N PRO A 321 -7.31 7.46 -17.80
CA PRO A 321 -7.69 7.50 -16.39
C PRO A 321 -9.01 6.74 -16.11
N THR A 322 -9.05 5.45 -16.47
CA THR A 322 -10.18 4.55 -16.31
C THR A 322 -9.68 3.11 -16.25
N ILE A 323 -10.23 2.31 -15.31
CA ILE A 323 -9.88 0.89 -15.17
C ILE A 323 -10.21 0.10 -16.44
N ALA A 324 -11.22 0.51 -17.21
CA ALA A 324 -11.56 -0.11 -18.49
C ALA A 324 -10.38 -0.13 -19.48
N SER A 325 -9.44 0.82 -19.35
CA SER A 325 -8.25 0.89 -20.20
C SER A 325 -7.15 -0.10 -19.81
N PHE A 326 -7.25 -0.74 -18.64
CA PHE A 326 -6.30 -1.76 -18.20
C PHE A 326 -6.20 -2.92 -19.19
N ALA A 327 -7.30 -3.24 -19.89
CA ALA A 327 -7.33 -4.26 -20.93
C ALA A 327 -6.32 -4.01 -22.07
N SER A 328 -6.01 -2.74 -22.33
CA SER A 328 -5.07 -2.31 -23.37
C SER A 328 -3.62 -2.22 -22.90
N VAL A 329 -3.34 -2.49 -21.62
CA VAL A 329 -1.98 -2.46 -21.08
C VAL A 329 -1.18 -3.66 -21.63
N PRO A 330 -0.02 -3.43 -22.29
CA PRO A 330 0.83 -4.51 -22.77
C PRO A 330 1.40 -5.33 -21.59
N PRO A 331 1.26 -6.66 -21.58
CA PRO A 331 1.91 -7.50 -20.57
C PRO A 331 3.37 -7.79 -20.91
N TYR A 332 4.18 -8.05 -19.88
CA TYR A 332 5.46 -8.73 -20.04
C TYR A 332 5.25 -10.21 -20.33
N ARG A 333 6.08 -10.78 -21.20
CA ARG A 333 6.10 -12.21 -21.50
C ARG A 333 7.23 -12.88 -20.71
N LEU A 334 6.89 -13.85 -19.87
CA LEU A 334 7.84 -14.66 -19.10
C LEU A 334 7.86 -16.08 -19.66
N ASN A 335 9.04 -16.61 -19.96
CA ASN A 335 9.20 -17.98 -20.46
C ASN A 335 9.06 -18.99 -19.31
N PHE A 336 8.33 -20.08 -19.54
CA PHE A 336 8.12 -21.15 -18.56
C PHE A 336 9.43 -21.67 -17.96
N ARG A 337 10.46 -21.93 -18.78
CA ARG A 337 11.73 -22.53 -18.31
C ARG A 337 12.38 -21.76 -17.16
N ASN A 338 12.23 -20.44 -17.16
CA ASN A 338 12.89 -19.53 -16.23
C ASN A 338 11.91 -18.93 -15.20
N THR A 339 10.66 -19.39 -15.19
CA THR A 339 9.61 -18.91 -14.29
C THR A 339 9.43 -19.87 -13.12
N THR A 340 9.26 -19.32 -11.92
CA THR A 340 8.87 -20.09 -10.74
C THR A 340 7.53 -19.56 -10.22
N ILE A 341 6.57 -20.47 -10.05
CA ILE A 341 5.25 -20.20 -9.47
C ILE A 341 5.29 -20.69 -8.02
N CYS A 342 4.89 -19.83 -7.09
CA CYS A 342 4.85 -20.13 -5.67
C CYS A 342 3.40 -20.05 -5.18
N LEU A 343 2.90 -21.14 -4.60
CA LEU A 343 1.54 -21.24 -4.09
C LEU A 343 1.56 -21.57 -2.59
N PRO A 344 0.73 -20.92 -1.76
CA PRO A 344 0.47 -21.39 -0.40
C PRO A 344 -0.01 -22.84 -0.41
N MET A 345 0.37 -23.62 0.61
CA MET A 345 -0.06 -25.02 0.76
C MET A 345 -1.59 -25.18 0.59
N ASP A 346 -2.37 -24.29 1.20
CA ASP A 346 -3.84 -24.31 1.14
C ASP A 346 -4.43 -24.02 -0.24
N LEU A 347 -3.62 -23.47 -1.16
CA LEU A 347 -4.01 -23.22 -2.55
C LEU A 347 -3.34 -24.17 -3.53
N LEU A 348 -2.63 -25.19 -3.03
CA LEU A 348 -2.03 -26.21 -3.86
C LEU A 348 -3.13 -27.05 -4.51
N VAL A 349 -3.01 -27.22 -5.82
CA VAL A 349 -3.88 -28.06 -6.64
C VAL A 349 -3.02 -29.02 -7.45
N GLU A 350 -3.64 -30.02 -8.06
CA GLU A 350 -2.96 -30.90 -9.01
C GLU A 350 -2.32 -30.10 -10.15
N ASP A 351 -1.22 -30.62 -10.71
CA ASP A 351 -0.42 -29.91 -11.71
C ASP A 351 -1.23 -29.50 -12.95
N CYS A 352 -2.25 -30.27 -13.31
CA CYS A 352 -3.20 -29.99 -14.40
C CYS A 352 -4.04 -28.73 -14.17
N HIS A 353 -4.16 -28.26 -12.91
CA HIS A 353 -4.99 -27.12 -12.52
C HIS A 353 -4.19 -25.88 -12.14
N ILE A 354 -2.85 -25.97 -12.05
CA ILE A 354 -1.99 -24.86 -11.60
C ILE A 354 -2.17 -23.62 -12.48
N PHE A 355 -2.21 -23.76 -13.80
CA PHE A 355 -2.38 -22.60 -14.69
C PHE A 355 -3.77 -21.97 -14.57
N SER A 356 -4.81 -22.79 -14.43
CA SER A 356 -6.17 -22.31 -14.19
C SER A 356 -6.29 -21.60 -12.85
N SER A 357 -5.57 -22.07 -11.82
CA SER A 357 -5.64 -21.49 -10.48
C SER A 357 -4.97 -20.12 -10.42
N ILE A 358 -3.87 -19.90 -11.13
CA ILE A 358 -3.13 -18.62 -11.12
C ILE A 358 -3.61 -17.63 -12.18
N ASN A 359 -4.38 -18.07 -13.17
CA ASN A 359 -4.89 -17.18 -14.20
C ASN A 359 -5.70 -16.05 -13.57
N THR A 360 -5.49 -14.83 -14.07
CA THR A 360 -6.15 -13.61 -13.60
C THR A 360 -5.89 -13.22 -12.15
N GLN A 361 -4.95 -13.89 -11.46
CA GLN A 361 -4.65 -13.62 -10.06
C GLN A 361 -3.62 -12.51 -9.90
N LEU A 362 -3.75 -11.78 -8.79
CA LEU A 362 -2.73 -10.89 -8.28
C LEU A 362 -1.64 -11.75 -7.65
N ILE A 363 -0.39 -11.42 -7.97
CA ILE A 363 0.80 -12.06 -7.45
C ILE A 363 1.76 -11.02 -6.89
N ALA A 364 2.48 -11.38 -5.83
CA ALA A 364 3.70 -10.70 -5.48
C ALA A 364 4.83 -11.14 -6.40
N LEU A 365 5.67 -10.19 -6.79
CA LEU A 365 6.89 -10.42 -7.55
C LEU A 365 8.02 -10.42 -6.54
N CYS A 366 8.61 -11.60 -6.30
CA CYS A 366 9.67 -11.75 -5.31
C CYS A 366 11.03 -12.06 -5.95
N VAL A 367 12.10 -11.63 -5.29
CA VAL A 367 13.46 -12.01 -5.66
C VAL A 367 13.64 -13.51 -5.44
N LYS A 368 14.37 -14.17 -6.35
CA LYS A 368 14.69 -15.59 -6.16
C LYS A 368 15.45 -15.81 -4.86
N ASN A 369 15.07 -16.85 -4.14
CA ASN A 369 15.74 -17.28 -2.92
C ASN A 369 16.34 -18.67 -3.17
N PRO A 370 17.67 -18.85 -3.02
CA PRO A 370 18.34 -20.15 -3.23
C PRO A 370 17.83 -21.27 -2.31
N ASP A 371 17.36 -20.93 -1.12
CA ASP A 371 16.87 -21.89 -0.13
C ASP A 371 15.43 -22.35 -0.42
N LEU A 372 14.79 -21.74 -1.42
CA LEU A 372 13.43 -22.09 -1.81
C LEU A 372 13.40 -23.44 -2.55
N LYS A 373 12.72 -24.41 -1.94
CA LYS A 373 12.52 -25.73 -2.52
C LYS A 373 11.61 -25.65 -3.74
N THR A 374 12.06 -26.18 -4.88
CA THR A 374 11.26 -26.18 -6.11
C THR A 374 11.27 -27.54 -6.80
N ARG A 375 10.22 -27.81 -7.56
CA ARG A 375 10.15 -28.93 -8.52
C ARG A 375 9.66 -28.46 -9.87
N LYS A 376 9.95 -29.18 -10.94
CA LYS A 376 9.35 -28.89 -12.25
C LYS A 376 7.87 -29.31 -12.26
N LEU A 377 7.01 -28.44 -12.78
CA LEU A 377 5.60 -28.74 -12.99
C LEU A 377 5.47 -29.92 -13.98
N ASN A 378 4.71 -30.95 -13.61
CA ASN A 378 4.61 -32.26 -14.26
C ASN A 378 5.96 -32.98 -14.46
N GLY A 379 7.01 -32.61 -13.72
CA GLY A 379 8.36 -33.15 -13.92
C GLY A 379 9.01 -32.78 -15.27
N LYS A 380 8.39 -31.89 -16.06
CA LYS A 380 8.85 -31.54 -17.42
C LYS A 380 9.79 -30.34 -17.39
N GLN A 381 10.95 -30.44 -18.05
CA GLN A 381 11.98 -29.39 -18.02
C GLN A 381 11.59 -28.10 -18.73
N ASP A 382 10.69 -28.18 -19.70
CA ASP A 382 10.14 -27.04 -20.44
C ASP A 382 8.99 -26.32 -19.71
N MET A 383 8.61 -26.82 -18.53
CA MET A 383 7.58 -26.24 -17.67
C MET A 383 8.17 -25.34 -16.57
N PRO A 384 7.36 -24.44 -15.98
CA PRO A 384 7.80 -23.64 -14.85
C PRO A 384 8.14 -24.50 -13.64
N SER A 385 9.00 -23.95 -12.80
CA SER A 385 9.21 -24.49 -11.47
C SER A 385 8.01 -24.15 -10.58
N LEU A 386 7.64 -25.07 -9.70
CA LEU A 386 6.60 -24.90 -8.69
C LEU A 386 7.25 -24.99 -7.30
N SER A 387 6.88 -24.06 -6.43
CA SER A 387 7.20 -24.05 -5.00
C SER A 387 5.91 -24.04 -4.21
N VAL A 388 5.87 -24.82 -3.14
CA VAL A 388 4.81 -24.72 -2.13
C VAL A 388 5.32 -23.85 -0.99
N ILE A 389 4.52 -22.88 -0.56
CA ILE A 389 4.84 -21.95 0.52
C ILE A 389 4.09 -22.39 1.79
N ASP A 390 4.85 -22.59 2.86
CA ASP A 390 4.40 -23.01 4.18
C ASP A 390 5.24 -22.32 5.27
N SER A 391 5.01 -22.67 6.54
CA SER A 391 5.73 -22.10 7.69
C SER A 391 7.23 -22.39 7.70
N THR A 392 7.71 -23.35 6.91
CA THR A 392 9.15 -23.70 6.80
C THR A 392 9.84 -22.97 5.65
N SER A 393 9.07 -22.26 4.82
CA SER A 393 9.58 -21.56 3.66
C SER A 393 10.34 -20.29 4.05
N PRO A 394 11.42 -19.93 3.33
CA PRO A 394 12.18 -18.73 3.65
C PRO A 394 11.37 -17.47 3.36
N ALA A 395 11.64 -16.39 4.09
CA ALA A 395 11.07 -15.08 3.80
C ALA A 395 11.45 -14.62 2.38
N LEU A 396 10.44 -14.24 1.58
CA LEU A 396 10.61 -13.84 0.19
C LEU A 396 10.60 -12.32 0.06
N GLN A 397 11.71 -11.73 -0.38
CA GLN A 397 11.81 -10.30 -0.63
C GLN A 397 10.92 -9.91 -1.80
N CYS A 398 9.93 -9.06 -1.55
CA CYS A 398 8.98 -8.55 -2.52
C CYS A 398 9.50 -7.27 -3.17
N ILE A 399 9.46 -7.20 -4.50
CA ILE A 399 9.88 -6.02 -5.28
C ILE A 399 8.71 -5.28 -5.93
N GLY A 400 7.50 -5.85 -5.88
CA GLY A 400 6.29 -5.29 -6.47
C GLY A 400 5.20 -6.33 -6.63
N PHE A 401 4.12 -5.96 -7.30
CA PHE A 401 3.00 -6.85 -7.60
C PHE A 401 2.72 -6.88 -9.11
N GLY A 402 2.10 -7.96 -9.56
CA GLY A 402 1.64 -8.12 -10.94
C GLY A 402 0.30 -8.84 -11.00
N ILE A 403 -0.43 -8.63 -12.10
CA ILE A 403 -1.62 -9.43 -12.42
C ILE A 403 -1.25 -10.38 -13.56
N ILE A 404 -1.50 -11.67 -13.38
CA ILE A 404 -1.36 -12.65 -14.45
C ILE A 404 -2.45 -12.39 -15.49
N ARG A 405 -2.03 -11.95 -16.66
CA ARG A 405 -2.87 -11.61 -17.81
C ARG A 405 -3.36 -12.82 -18.57
N GLY A 406 -2.62 -13.90 -18.51
CA GLY A 406 -2.90 -15.10 -19.28
C GLY A 406 -1.71 -16.03 -19.24
N VAL A 407 -1.98 -17.30 -19.51
CA VAL A 407 -0.98 -18.34 -19.64
C VAL A 407 -1.17 -18.98 -21.01
N ASN A 408 -0.12 -19.01 -21.81
CA ASN A 408 -0.12 -19.70 -23.10
C ASN A 408 0.76 -20.94 -22.99
N VAL A 409 0.10 -22.10 -22.96
CA VAL A 409 0.77 -23.41 -22.80
C VAL A 409 1.51 -23.82 -24.07
N GLU A 410 0.98 -23.49 -25.25
CA GLU A 410 1.60 -23.77 -26.56
C GLU A 410 2.88 -22.96 -26.73
N GLU A 411 2.82 -21.66 -26.42
CA GLU A 411 3.97 -20.76 -26.48
C GLU A 411 4.88 -20.82 -25.24
N ARG A 412 4.57 -21.70 -24.29
CA ARG A 412 5.33 -21.90 -23.03
C ARG A 412 5.61 -20.58 -22.30
N SER A 413 4.58 -19.75 -22.15
CA SER A 413 4.73 -18.37 -21.65
C SER A 413 3.63 -17.94 -20.68
N VAL A 414 4.00 -17.20 -19.63
CA VAL A 414 3.08 -16.48 -18.73
C VAL A 414 3.14 -15.00 -19.07
N TYR A 415 1.98 -14.35 -19.15
CA TYR A 415 1.87 -12.92 -19.42
C TYR A 415 1.51 -12.17 -18.13
N VAL A 416 2.29 -11.15 -17.75
CA VAL A 416 2.15 -10.42 -16.49
C VAL A 416 2.08 -8.92 -16.73
N VAL A 417 1.06 -8.25 -16.18
CA VAL A 417 1.00 -6.77 -16.15
C VAL A 417 1.49 -6.30 -14.80
N THR A 418 2.47 -5.40 -14.77
CA THR A 418 3.07 -4.86 -13.54
C THR A 418 3.69 -3.48 -13.75
N PRO A 419 3.64 -2.58 -12.73
CA PRO A 419 4.44 -1.35 -12.70
C PRO A 419 5.94 -1.58 -12.59
N VAL A 420 6.37 -2.77 -12.17
CA VAL A 420 7.79 -3.13 -12.08
C VAL A 420 8.37 -3.28 -13.47
N ASN A 421 9.52 -2.65 -13.74
CA ASN A 421 10.23 -2.83 -15.00
C ASN A 421 11.01 -4.15 -14.98
N LEU A 422 10.39 -5.23 -15.46
CA LEU A 422 10.98 -6.56 -15.45
C LEU A 422 12.21 -6.69 -16.35
N LEU A 423 12.38 -5.83 -17.35
CA LEU A 423 13.54 -5.84 -18.25
C LEU A 423 14.83 -5.34 -17.57
N LYS A 424 14.71 -4.64 -16.43
CA LYS A 424 15.86 -4.20 -15.63
C LYS A 424 16.31 -5.20 -14.59
N LEU A 425 15.58 -6.31 -14.43
CA LEU A 425 15.95 -7.37 -13.50
C LEU A 425 16.99 -8.28 -14.14
N GLN A 426 17.99 -8.70 -13.35
CA GLN A 426 18.99 -9.68 -13.81
C GLN A 426 18.35 -11.04 -14.10
N GLU A 427 17.33 -11.40 -13.32
CA GLU A 427 16.59 -12.65 -13.48
C GLU A 427 15.08 -12.41 -13.36
N PRO A 428 14.23 -13.28 -13.96
CA PRO A 428 12.79 -13.24 -13.75
C PRO A 428 12.43 -13.42 -12.26
N PRO A 429 11.43 -12.67 -11.75
CA PRO A 429 10.99 -12.81 -10.37
C PRO A 429 10.23 -14.11 -10.15
N LEU A 430 10.15 -14.53 -8.88
CA LEU A 430 9.18 -15.51 -8.42
C LEU A 430 7.76 -14.92 -8.54
N LEU A 431 6.80 -15.73 -8.98
CA LEU A 431 5.39 -15.36 -9.05
C LEU A 431 4.67 -15.97 -7.84
N VAL A 432 4.51 -15.19 -6.77
CA VAL A 432 4.02 -15.68 -5.48
C VAL A 432 2.56 -15.30 -5.25
N ARG A 433 1.69 -16.30 -5.08
CA ARG A 433 0.27 -16.10 -4.80
C ARG A 433 0.03 -15.90 -3.30
N GLY A 434 -0.84 -14.96 -2.93
CA GLY A 434 -1.33 -14.81 -1.56
C GLY A 434 -2.64 -15.57 -1.31
N MET A 435 -2.99 -15.83 -0.05
CA MET A 435 -4.22 -16.56 0.31
C MET A 435 -5.49 -15.71 0.20
N ARG A 436 -5.55 -14.60 0.94
CA ARG A 436 -6.73 -13.71 1.03
C ARG A 436 -6.53 -12.39 0.28
N ILE A 437 -5.70 -12.43 -0.75
CA ILE A 437 -5.31 -11.27 -1.55
C ILE A 437 -5.68 -11.58 -3.00
N GLN A 438 -6.72 -10.92 -3.51
CA GLN A 438 -7.30 -11.20 -4.82
C GLN A 438 -7.19 -10.00 -5.75
N THR A 439 -7.24 -10.27 -7.05
CA THR A 439 -7.40 -9.21 -8.06
C THR A 439 -8.74 -8.51 -7.86
N PRO A 440 -8.77 -7.17 -7.72
CA PRO A 440 -10.03 -6.45 -7.54
C PRO A 440 -11.00 -6.69 -8.71
N SER A 441 -12.28 -6.89 -8.38
CA SER A 441 -13.32 -7.22 -9.36
C SER A 441 -13.49 -6.16 -10.46
N GLN A 442 -13.10 -4.91 -10.20
CA GLN A 442 -13.21 -3.81 -11.16
C GLN A 442 -12.32 -4.00 -12.39
N PHE A 443 -11.17 -4.69 -12.25
CA PHE A 443 -10.30 -5.00 -13.40
C PHE A 443 -10.96 -5.91 -14.43
N PHE A 444 -12.01 -6.64 -14.03
CA PHE A 444 -12.77 -7.55 -14.89
C PHE A 444 -14.05 -6.90 -15.44
N THR A 445 -14.68 -6.05 -14.62
CA THR A 445 -16.05 -5.57 -14.86
C THR A 445 -16.13 -4.14 -15.41
N ALA A 446 -15.03 -3.37 -15.38
CA ALA A 446 -15.03 -1.98 -15.82
C ALA A 446 -15.12 -1.79 -17.34
N ASP A 447 -14.78 -2.79 -18.16
CA ASP A 447 -14.94 -2.69 -19.62
C ASP A 447 -16.39 -3.01 -20.02
N PRO A 448 -17.17 -2.01 -20.50
CA PRO A 448 -18.57 -2.21 -20.87
C PRO A 448 -18.74 -3.15 -22.08
N TYR A 449 -17.67 -3.34 -22.88
CA TYR A 449 -17.67 -4.24 -24.03
C TYR A 449 -17.31 -5.67 -23.65
N ASN A 450 -17.05 -5.93 -22.36
CA ASN A 450 -16.71 -7.26 -21.85
C ASN A 450 -15.56 -7.90 -22.62
N ARG A 451 -14.64 -7.07 -23.17
CA ARG A 451 -13.38 -7.54 -23.76
C ARG A 451 -12.60 -8.09 -22.59
N CYS A 452 -12.85 -9.38 -22.31
CA CYS A 452 -12.15 -10.10 -21.28
C CYS A 452 -10.70 -9.88 -21.60
N PRO A 453 -9.98 -9.19 -20.71
CA PRO A 453 -8.73 -8.63 -21.13
C PRO A 453 -7.78 -9.87 -21.42
N TYR A 454 -8.06 -11.04 -20.87
CA TYR A 454 -7.18 -12.21 -20.87
C TYR A 454 -6.97 -12.84 -22.25
N VAL A 455 -5.78 -13.38 -22.45
CA VAL A 455 -5.48 -14.21 -23.62
C VAL A 455 -6.35 -15.46 -23.52
N LEU A 456 -7.43 -15.50 -24.31
CA LEU A 456 -8.22 -16.70 -24.57
C LEU A 456 -7.81 -17.18 -25.96
N ASN A 457 -7.09 -18.30 -26.04
CA ASN A 457 -7.04 -19.04 -27.30
C ASN A 457 -8.45 -19.59 -27.53
N LEU A 458 -9.25 -18.88 -28.33
CA LEU A 458 -10.37 -19.51 -28.99
C LEU A 458 -9.74 -20.45 -30.03
N PRO A 459 -9.96 -21.78 -29.94
CA PRO A 459 -9.39 -22.68 -30.92
C PRO A 459 -9.97 -22.33 -32.30
N ASP A 460 -9.15 -21.69 -33.13
CA ASP A 460 -9.42 -21.62 -34.56
C ASP A 460 -9.41 -23.05 -35.08
N LYS A 461 -10.59 -23.51 -35.55
CA LYS A 461 -10.86 -24.71 -36.34
C LYS A 461 -9.75 -25.77 -36.33
N SER A 462 -9.92 -26.78 -35.46
CA SER A 462 -9.42 -28.14 -35.64
C SER A 462 -8.08 -28.28 -36.40
N SER A 463 -6.99 -27.80 -35.82
CA SER A 463 -5.66 -28.29 -36.21
C SER A 463 -5.35 -29.57 -35.44
N HIS A 464 -4.80 -30.57 -36.12
CA HIS A 464 -4.46 -31.93 -35.67
C HIS A 464 -3.47 -32.06 -34.48
N ALA A 465 -3.39 -31.06 -33.59
CA ALA A 465 -2.51 -31.05 -32.42
C ALA A 465 -3.16 -31.69 -31.15
N SER A 466 -4.33 -32.30 -31.28
CA SER A 466 -5.12 -32.87 -30.18
C SER A 466 -4.57 -34.18 -29.60
N ALA A 467 -3.35 -34.61 -29.96
CA ALA A 467 -2.80 -35.90 -29.51
C ALA A 467 -1.74 -35.79 -28.38
N ASN A 468 -1.30 -34.59 -27.99
CA ASN A 468 -0.19 -34.41 -27.04
C ASN A 468 -0.53 -33.57 -25.79
N LEU A 469 -1.80 -33.23 -25.57
CA LEU A 469 -2.26 -32.35 -24.49
C LEU A 469 -3.24 -33.01 -23.49
N ASP A 470 -3.44 -34.33 -23.59
CA ASP A 470 -4.27 -35.09 -22.64
C ASP A 470 -3.83 -34.80 -21.19
N GLY A 471 -4.74 -34.20 -20.42
CA GLY A 471 -4.60 -33.95 -18.99
C GLY A 471 -4.00 -32.59 -18.57
N LEU A 472 -3.72 -31.65 -19.48
CA LEU A 472 -2.99 -30.41 -19.10
C LEU A 472 -3.72 -29.07 -19.25
N TYR A 473 -4.94 -29.06 -19.78
CA TYR A 473 -5.84 -27.91 -19.75
C TYR A 473 -7.15 -28.31 -20.44
N GLU A 474 -8.21 -28.60 -19.69
CA GLU A 474 -9.56 -28.44 -20.22
C GLU A 474 -10.00 -27.03 -19.84
N PRO A 475 -10.06 -26.07 -20.78
CA PRO A 475 -10.76 -24.83 -20.51
C PRO A 475 -12.19 -25.23 -20.19
N SER A 476 -12.62 -25.01 -18.95
CA SER A 476 -14.05 -25.04 -18.66
C SER A 476 -14.71 -24.05 -19.62
N ILE A 477 -15.50 -24.58 -20.54
CA ILE A 477 -16.30 -23.81 -21.46
C ILE A 477 -17.18 -22.90 -20.58
N ASN A 478 -16.83 -21.61 -20.46
CA ASN A 478 -17.49 -20.57 -19.66
C ASN A 478 -17.15 -20.40 -18.17
N THR A 479 -15.89 -20.28 -17.73
CA THR A 479 -15.61 -19.74 -16.37
C THR A 479 -15.29 -18.24 -16.29
N THR A 480 -15.10 -17.54 -17.41
CA THR A 480 -14.92 -16.07 -17.42
C THR A 480 -16.13 -15.28 -17.93
N GLN A 481 -17.22 -15.94 -18.32
CA GLN A 481 -18.48 -15.22 -18.50
C GLN A 481 -19.13 -14.98 -17.14
N PHE A 482 -18.79 -13.86 -16.50
CA PHE A 482 -19.78 -13.13 -15.71
C PHE A 482 -20.89 -12.70 -16.70
N LYS A 483 -21.76 -13.63 -17.10
CA LYS A 483 -23.04 -13.25 -17.70
C LYS A 483 -23.73 -12.42 -16.63
N ARG A 484 -23.95 -11.13 -16.89
CA ARG A 484 -24.97 -10.37 -16.16
C ARG A 484 -26.22 -11.22 -16.18
N SER A 485 -26.59 -11.79 -15.03
CA SER A 485 -27.96 -12.16 -14.76
C SER A 485 -28.76 -10.87 -14.89
N ARG A 486 -29.34 -10.63 -16.07
CA ARG A 486 -30.44 -9.67 -16.22
C ARG A 486 -31.65 -10.32 -15.58
N ARG A 487 -31.72 -10.32 -14.25
CA ARG A 487 -32.96 -10.52 -13.51
C ARG A 487 -33.02 -9.57 -12.32
N PHE A 488 -33.91 -8.59 -12.53
CA PHE A 488 -34.53 -7.60 -11.65
C PHE A 488 -33.66 -6.45 -11.15
#